data_AF-A0A242MJD0-F1
#
_entry.id   AF-A0A242MJD0-F1
#
_cell.length_a   1.000
_cell.length_b   1.000
_cell.length_c   1.000
_cell.angle_alpha   90.00
_cell.angle_beta   90.00
_cell.angle_gamma   90.00
#
_symmetry.space_group_name_H-M   'P 1'
#
loop_
_entity.id
_entity.type
_entity.pdbx_description
1 polymer ?
#
loop_
_entity_poly.entity_id
_entity_poly.type
_entity_poly.pdbx_seq_one_letter_code
_entity_poly.pdbx_strand_id
1 'polypeptide(L)'
;MARLGQGKYRKDLLAVWGNRCAVTNCNVTQAIRASHAKPWRDSTNEERLNPNNGLPLVANLDALFDAGLISFDRDGNMMVSPTLRGGSGLLDNMPSRLSKAPTHEQAAFFEYHSQEVFRSYISSDGLF
;
A
#
# COMPACT_ATOMS: atom_id res chain seq x y z
N MET A 1 -20.16 -7.66 2.59
CA MET A 1 -20.76 -7.02 3.79
C MET A 1 -19.79 -5.97 4.29
N ALA A 2 -20.12 -4.68 4.13
CA ALA A 2 -19.28 -3.58 4.59
C ALA A 2 -19.28 -3.57 6.12
N ARG A 3 -18.15 -3.96 6.73
CA ARG A 3 -17.93 -3.91 8.17
C ARG A 3 -17.83 -2.43 8.57
N LEU A 4 -18.65 -1.97 9.51
CA LEU A 4 -18.78 -0.58 9.97
C LEU A 4 -17.45 0.18 10.24
N GLY A 5 -16.33 -0.52 10.48
CA GLY A 5 -14.99 0.07 10.64
C GLY A 5 -14.26 0.43 9.33
N GLN A 6 -14.55 -0.24 8.21
CA GLN A 6 -13.86 0.02 6.93
C GLN A 6 -14.23 1.40 6.36
N GLY A 7 -15.45 1.89 6.61
CA GLY A 7 -15.90 3.20 6.15
C GLY A 7 -15.14 4.36 6.81
N LYS A 8 -14.94 4.28 8.14
CA LYS A 8 -14.23 5.32 8.90
C LYS A 8 -12.74 5.34 8.56
N TYR A 9 -12.07 4.18 8.63
CA TYR A 9 -10.65 4.07 8.27
C TYR A 9 -10.38 4.62 6.87
N ARG A 10 -11.18 4.18 5.87
CA ARG A 10 -11.07 4.66 4.49
C ARG A 10 -11.23 6.17 4.39
N LYS A 11 -12.24 6.74 5.05
CA LYS A 11 -12.52 8.18 5.02
C LYS A 11 -11.34 8.97 5.59
N ASP A 12 -10.83 8.56 6.75
CA ASP A 12 -9.76 9.26 7.44
C ASP A 12 -8.43 9.13 6.68
N LEU A 13 -8.12 7.93 6.15
CA LEU A 13 -6.96 7.70 5.30
C LEU A 13 -7.01 8.57 4.04
N LEU A 14 -8.14 8.62 3.33
CA LEU A 14 -8.29 9.49 2.16
C LEU A 14 -8.10 10.96 2.53
N ALA A 15 -8.65 11.41 3.67
CA ALA A 15 -8.50 12.78 4.13
C ALA A 15 -7.03 13.16 4.36
N VAL A 16 -6.23 12.27 4.98
CA VAL A 16 -4.78 12.46 5.19
C VAL A 16 -4.04 12.70 3.87
N TRP A 17 -4.50 12.09 2.78
CA TRP A 17 -3.88 12.18 1.45
C TRP A 17 -4.64 13.10 0.48
N GLY A 18 -5.52 13.97 0.98
CA GLY A 18 -6.22 14.95 0.16
C GLY A 18 -7.22 14.35 -0.84
N ASN A 19 -7.81 13.20 -0.48
CA ASN A 19 -8.73 12.40 -1.31
C ASN A 19 -8.12 11.92 -2.64
N ARG A 20 -6.82 11.61 -2.63
CA ARG A 20 -6.07 11.19 -3.81
C ARG A 20 -5.29 9.91 -3.57
N CYS A 21 -4.97 9.23 -4.66
CA CYS A 21 -4.01 8.13 -4.62
C CYS A 21 -2.64 8.66 -4.20
N ALA A 22 -2.02 7.98 -3.25
CA ALA A 22 -0.72 8.31 -2.70
C ALA A 22 0.42 8.25 -3.71
N VAL A 23 0.25 7.58 -4.85
CA VAL A 23 1.27 7.43 -5.89
C VAL A 23 0.90 8.23 -7.14
N THR A 24 -0.28 7.97 -7.70
CA THR A 24 -0.68 8.54 -9.01
C THR A 24 -1.35 9.91 -8.93
N ASN A 25 -1.64 10.40 -7.71
CA ASN A 25 -2.42 11.61 -7.47
C ASN A 25 -3.86 11.60 -8.04
N CYS A 26 -4.32 10.44 -8.54
CA CYS A 26 -5.68 10.22 -9.03
C CYS A 26 -6.71 10.58 -7.95
N ASN A 27 -7.76 11.32 -8.31
CA ASN A 27 -8.83 11.75 -7.41
C ASN A 27 -10.18 11.06 -7.66
N VAL A 28 -10.23 10.07 -8.57
CA VAL A 28 -11.43 9.26 -8.80
C VAL A 28 -11.58 8.28 -7.63
N THR A 29 -12.24 8.71 -6.57
CA THR A 29 -12.28 7.98 -5.29
C THR A 29 -12.84 6.56 -5.41
N GLN A 30 -13.71 6.29 -6.40
CA GLN A 30 -14.23 4.96 -6.71
C GLN A 30 -13.15 3.98 -7.19
N ALA A 31 -12.08 4.49 -7.81
CA ALA A 31 -10.93 3.68 -8.25
C ALA A 31 -9.86 3.51 -7.15
N ILE A 32 -9.99 4.23 -6.04
CA ILE A 32 -9.04 4.23 -4.92
C ILE A 32 -9.51 3.24 -3.86
N ARG A 33 -8.60 2.44 -3.31
CA ARG A 33 -8.79 1.54 -2.18
C ARG A 33 -7.95 2.01 -1.00
N ALA A 34 -8.37 1.61 0.20
CA ALA A 34 -7.67 1.95 1.43
C ALA A 34 -6.88 0.70 1.86
N SER A 35 -5.62 0.65 1.47
CA SER A 35 -4.76 -0.52 1.64
C SER A 35 -3.98 -0.39 2.94
N HIS A 36 -4.02 -1.42 3.80
CA HIS A 36 -3.29 -1.44 5.07
C HIS A 36 -1.82 -1.80 4.84
N ALA A 37 -0.90 -1.07 5.48
CA ALA A 37 0.52 -1.40 5.42
C ALA A 37 0.87 -2.58 6.35
N LYS A 38 0.51 -2.49 7.63
CA LYS A 38 0.50 -3.66 8.51
C LYS A 38 -0.83 -4.39 8.32
N PRO A 39 -0.85 -5.65 7.88
CA PRO A 39 -2.09 -6.36 7.58
C PRO A 39 -3.05 -6.41 8.77
N TRP A 40 -4.35 -6.47 8.48
CA TRP A 40 -5.41 -6.49 9.50
C TRP A 40 -5.23 -7.59 10.56
N ARG A 41 -4.75 -8.76 10.13
CA ARG A 41 -4.55 -9.93 10.99
C ARG A 41 -3.45 -9.69 12.04
N ASP A 42 -2.45 -8.89 11.70
CA ASP A 42 -1.27 -8.62 12.53
C ASP A 42 -1.40 -7.28 13.30
N SER A 43 -2.43 -6.49 12.97
CA SER A 43 -2.71 -5.19 13.59
C SER A 43 -3.55 -5.30 14.86
N THR A 44 -3.25 -4.45 15.86
CA THR A 44 -4.13 -4.20 17.02
C THR A 44 -5.43 -3.50 16.60
N ASN A 45 -6.39 -3.39 17.52
CA ASN A 45 -7.65 -2.70 17.24
C ASN A 45 -7.44 -1.21 16.92
N GLU A 46 -6.48 -0.57 17.56
CA GLU A 46 -6.08 0.81 17.32
C GLU A 46 -5.42 0.94 15.94
N GLU A 47 -4.45 0.07 15.63
CA GLU A 47 -3.75 0.07 14.34
C GLU A 47 -4.68 -0.19 13.15
N ARG A 48 -5.72 -1.02 13.33
CA ARG A 48 -6.73 -1.30 12.29
C ARG A 48 -7.53 -0.08 11.86
N LEU A 49 -7.71 0.89 12.76
CA LEU A 49 -8.45 2.13 12.53
C LEU A 49 -7.53 3.34 12.32
N ASN A 50 -6.22 3.16 12.45
CA ASN A 50 -5.24 4.22 12.34
C ASN A 50 -4.99 4.59 10.86
N PRO A 51 -5.31 5.82 10.40
CA PRO A 51 -5.10 6.23 9.01
C PRO A 51 -3.63 6.33 8.60
N ASN A 52 -2.66 6.25 9.52
CA ASN A 52 -1.24 6.15 9.18
C ASN A 52 -0.82 4.72 8.82
N ASN A 53 -1.61 3.71 9.18
CA ASN A 53 -1.37 2.30 8.86
C ASN A 53 -1.86 1.96 7.44
N GLY A 54 -1.42 2.70 6.43
CA GLY A 54 -1.79 2.41 5.06
C GLY A 54 -1.68 3.54 4.07
N LEU A 55 -2.12 3.25 2.85
CA LEU A 55 -2.05 4.12 1.69
C LEU A 55 -3.36 4.06 0.90
N PRO A 56 -3.89 5.21 0.44
CA PRO A 56 -4.92 5.22 -0.59
C PRO A 56 -4.29 4.93 -1.94
N LEU A 57 -4.58 3.78 -2.53
CA LEU A 57 -3.97 3.31 -3.77
C LEU A 57 -5.03 3.06 -4.84
N VAL A 58 -4.72 3.34 -6.11
CA VAL A 58 -5.56 2.87 -7.22
C VAL A 58 -5.57 1.34 -7.26
N ALA A 59 -6.66 0.74 -7.76
CA ALA A 59 -6.93 -0.69 -7.66
C ALA A 59 -5.79 -1.64 -8.08
N ASN A 60 -4.98 -1.26 -9.07
CA ASN A 60 -3.80 -2.03 -9.49
C ASN A 60 -2.67 -1.95 -8.46
N LEU A 61 -2.33 -0.75 -7.98
CA LEU A 61 -1.29 -0.56 -6.96
C LEU A 61 -1.69 -1.18 -5.62
N ASP A 62 -2.96 -1.08 -5.24
CA ASP A 62 -3.54 -1.77 -4.09
C ASP A 62 -3.30 -3.28 -4.15
N ALA A 63 -3.67 -3.91 -5.27
CA ALA A 63 -3.47 -5.35 -5.44
C ALA A 63 -1.99 -5.76 -5.40
N LEU A 64 -1.10 -4.94 -5.98
CA LEU A 64 0.34 -5.17 -5.94
C LEU A 64 0.93 -5.02 -4.53
N PHE A 65 0.45 -4.03 -3.77
CA PHE A 65 0.89 -3.76 -2.41
C PHE A 65 0.45 -4.87 -1.47
N ASP A 66 -0.84 -5.22 -1.46
CA ASP A 66 -1.40 -6.30 -0.65
C ASP A 66 -0.77 -7.67 -0.95
N ALA A 67 -0.36 -7.90 -2.21
CA ALA A 67 0.35 -9.12 -2.61
C ALA A 67 1.84 -9.13 -2.24
N GLY A 68 2.38 -8.02 -1.71
CA GLY A 68 3.81 -7.86 -1.42
C GLY A 68 4.68 -7.72 -2.66
N LEU A 69 4.11 -7.41 -3.82
CA LEU A 69 4.82 -7.23 -5.09
C LEU A 69 5.40 -5.82 -5.22
N ILE A 70 4.81 -4.85 -4.53
CA ILE A 70 5.41 -3.54 -4.26
C ILE A 70 5.39 -3.25 -2.75
N SER A 71 6.28 -2.39 -2.31
CA SER A 71 6.27 -1.78 -0.98
C SER A 71 6.85 -0.36 -1.06
N PHE A 72 7.03 0.30 0.09
CA PHE A 72 7.65 1.62 0.16
C PHE A 72 8.68 1.64 1.29
N ASP A 73 9.81 2.29 1.05
CA ASP A 73 10.79 2.55 2.11
C ASP A 73 10.36 3.71 3.02
N ARG A 74 11.17 4.01 4.04
CA ARG A 74 10.92 5.08 5.02
C ARG A 74 10.89 6.48 4.40
N ASP A 75 11.50 6.65 3.23
CA ASP A 75 11.54 7.91 2.48
C ASP A 75 10.41 8.01 1.44
N GLY A 76 9.61 6.95 1.30
CA GLY A 76 8.47 6.86 0.39
C GLY A 76 8.85 6.47 -1.04
N ASN A 77 10.04 5.91 -1.28
CA ASN A 77 10.39 5.35 -2.58
C ASN A 77 9.76 3.97 -2.75
N MET A 78 9.24 3.69 -3.93
CA MET A 78 8.61 2.40 -4.23
C MET A 78 9.68 1.31 -4.38
N MET A 79 9.51 0.24 -3.61
CA MET A 79 10.27 -1.00 -3.75
C MET A 79 9.47 -1.96 -4.63
N VAL A 80 10.12 -2.55 -5.64
CA VAL A 80 9.46 -3.47 -6.59
C VAL A 80 10.08 -4.86 -6.48
N SER A 81 9.24 -5.86 -6.24
CA SER A 81 9.64 -7.25 -6.13
C SER A 81 10.30 -7.73 -7.42
N PRO A 82 11.39 -8.52 -7.35
CA PRO A 82 11.99 -9.15 -8.52
C PRO A 82 11.00 -9.98 -9.35
N THR A 83 9.97 -10.55 -8.72
CA THR A 83 8.91 -11.32 -9.38
C THR A 83 8.11 -10.51 -10.40
N LEU A 84 8.05 -9.18 -10.25
CA LEU A 84 7.34 -8.28 -11.17
C LEU A 84 8.22 -7.78 -12.33
N ARG A 85 9.55 -7.99 -12.26
CA ARG A 85 10.52 -7.43 -13.22
C ARG A 85 10.49 -8.10 -14.61
N GLY A 86 9.64 -9.12 -14.80
CA GLY A 86 9.46 -9.85 -16.06
C GLY A 86 8.41 -9.30 -17.04
N GLY A 87 7.85 -8.09 -16.81
CA GLY A 87 6.99 -7.42 -17.79
C GLY A 87 5.49 -7.45 -17.48
N SER A 88 5.08 -6.95 -16.30
CA SER A 88 3.66 -6.84 -15.98
C SER A 88 2.93 -5.72 -16.75
N GLY A 89 3.64 -4.70 -17.22
CA GLY A 89 3.05 -3.47 -17.78
C GLY A 89 2.28 -2.60 -16.76
N LEU A 90 2.07 -3.10 -15.54
CA LEU A 90 1.21 -2.48 -14.53
C LEU A 90 1.82 -1.26 -13.85
N LEU A 91 3.16 -1.18 -13.87
CA LEU A 91 3.92 -0.05 -13.33
C LEU A 91 4.46 0.88 -14.42
N ASP A 92 4.18 0.58 -15.69
CA ASP A 92 4.65 1.39 -16.81
C ASP A 92 4.04 2.78 -16.71
N ASN A 93 4.90 3.81 -16.75
CA ASN A 93 4.51 5.21 -16.59
C ASN A 93 3.87 5.57 -15.22
N MET A 94 3.99 4.71 -14.21
CA MET A 94 3.57 5.04 -12.85
C MET A 94 4.69 5.76 -12.10
N PRO A 95 4.37 6.75 -11.24
CA PRO A 95 5.35 7.33 -10.33
C PRO A 95 5.95 6.24 -9.43
N SER A 96 7.27 6.27 -9.26
CA SER A 96 8.01 5.31 -8.44
C SER A 96 8.16 5.75 -6.98
N ARG A 97 7.34 6.70 -6.51
CA ARG A 97 7.38 7.24 -5.14
C ARG A 97 6.04 7.79 -4.70
N LEU A 98 5.88 7.97 -3.40
CA LEU A 98 4.72 8.63 -2.81
C LEU A 98 4.70 10.14 -3.14
N SER A 99 3.49 10.70 -3.25
CA SER A 99 3.24 12.10 -3.59
C SER A 99 3.60 13.09 -2.47
N LYS A 100 3.79 12.59 -1.24
CA LYS A 100 4.31 13.31 -0.09
C LYS A 100 5.22 12.40 0.73
N ALA A 101 6.16 13.00 1.47
CA ALA A 101 7.02 12.28 2.39
C ALA A 101 6.20 11.61 3.50
N PRO A 102 6.50 10.36 3.89
CA PRO A 102 5.88 9.71 5.02
C PRO A 102 6.14 10.47 6.32
N THR A 103 5.16 10.48 7.23
CA THR A 103 5.43 10.84 8.63
C THR A 103 6.25 9.75 9.31
N HIS A 104 6.82 10.05 10.48
CA HIS A 104 7.56 9.05 11.27
C HIS A 104 6.69 7.81 11.58
N GLU A 105 5.41 8.03 11.88
CA GLU A 105 4.45 6.95 12.18
C GLU A 105 4.13 6.11 10.94
N GLN A 106 3.91 6.75 9.79
CA GLN A 106 3.70 6.04 8.51
C GLN A 106 4.93 5.22 8.13
N ALA A 107 6.13 5.78 8.30
CA ALA A 107 7.39 5.12 8.00
C ALA A 107 7.56 3.82 8.82
N ALA A 108 7.11 3.77 10.08
CA ALA A 108 7.15 2.56 10.89
C ALA A 108 6.25 1.44 10.32
N PHE A 109 5.06 1.78 9.82
CA PHE A 109 4.19 0.79 9.17
C PHE A 109 4.72 0.34 7.81
N PHE A 110 5.35 1.23 7.04
CA PHE A 110 5.96 0.87 5.76
C PHE A 110 7.20 0.00 5.96
N GLU A 111 7.99 0.27 7.00
CA GLU A 111 9.09 -0.59 7.42
C GLU A 111 8.60 -2.00 7.75
N TYR A 112 7.53 -2.13 8.55
CA TYR A 112 6.89 -3.42 8.80
C TYR A 112 6.47 -4.12 7.48
N HIS A 113 5.77 -3.42 6.59
CA HIS A 113 5.35 -3.99 5.31
C HIS A 113 6.56 -4.45 4.47
N SER A 114 7.65 -3.67 4.46
CA SER A 114 8.87 -3.98 3.70
C SER A 114 9.61 -5.22 4.22
N GLN A 115 9.44 -5.55 5.50
CA GLN A 115 10.10 -6.68 6.16
C GLN A 115 9.23 -7.95 6.16
N GLU A 116 7.93 -7.80 6.44
CA GLU A 116 7.03 -8.92 6.74
C GLU A 116 6.09 -9.30 5.58
N VAL A 117 5.82 -8.37 4.66
CA VAL A 117 4.85 -8.56 3.56
C VAL A 117 5.54 -8.58 2.19
N PHE A 118 6.54 -7.72 2.00
CA PHE A 118 7.22 -7.55 0.72
C PHE A 118 8.00 -8.80 0.30
N ARG A 119 7.76 -9.26 -0.93
CA ARG A 119 8.40 -10.43 -1.51
C ARG A 119 9.72 -10.03 -2.17
N SER A 120 10.78 -9.97 -1.37
CA SER A 120 12.12 -9.56 -1.81
C SER A 120 12.87 -10.61 -2.64
N TYR A 121 12.40 -11.86 -2.68
CA TYR A 121 13.00 -12.96 -3.43
C TYR A 121 11.96 -13.69 -4.29
N ILE A 122 12.43 -14.37 -5.34
CA ILE A 122 11.60 -15.31 -6.08
C ILE A 122 11.47 -16.57 -5.21
N SER A 123 10.30 -16.79 -4.61
CA SER A 123 10.01 -18.05 -3.94
C SER A 123 10.05 -19.18 -4.98
N SER A 124 10.86 -20.21 -4.73
CA SER A 124 11.03 -21.39 -5.59
C SER A 124 9.78 -22.28 -5.71
N ASP A 125 8.68 -21.92 -5.05
CA ASP A 125 7.47 -22.75 -4.91
C ASP A 125 6.42 -22.50 -6.02
N GLY A 126 6.91 -22.24 -7.24
CA GLY A 126 6.08 -22.02 -8.43
C GLY A 126 6.29 -23.06 -9.53
N LEU A 127 6.70 -24.28 -9.17
CA LEU A 127 6.61 -25.44 -10.07
C LEU A 127 5.37 -26.26 -9.70
N PHE A 128 4.49 -26.39 -10.70
CA PHE A 128 3.25 -27.19 -10.83
C PHE A 128 1.93 -26.48 -10.48
#